data_AF-A0A947J4M4-F1
#
_entry.id   AF-A0A947J4M4-F1
#
_cell.length_a   1.000
_cell.length_b   1.000
_cell.length_c   1.000
_cell.angle_alpha   90.00
_cell.angle_beta   90.00
_cell.angle_gamma   90.00
#
_symmetry.space_group_name_H-M   'P 1'
#
loop_
_entity.id
_entity.type
_entity.pdbx_description
1 polymer ?
#
loop_
_entity_poly.entity_id
_entity_poly.type
_entity_poly.pdbx_seq_one_letter_code
_entity_poly.pdbx_strand_id
1 'polypeptide(L)'
;MSEFIPLAGALAGYFDKALDELPDALRKRVLQNFPTKYWDEWTPHQRRSEAEQLDAQDVAAHEEYQEIKKEFLRRMHAIEKEIEEWKSVDAPTAGDMARKKKKLVKLKKKLAPFKNQLARGDFPGLDENGTSEVPIKPPGHLNHDPEMQTRANQIAAEQKPLTRRPITRNMVANILAEERGMNVETVLRRIRKQW
;
A
#
# COMPACT_ATOMS: atom_id res chain seq x y z
N MET A 1 -18.35 19.15 -3.00
CA MET A 1 -17.71 17.97 -2.39
C MET A 1 -18.85 17.07 -1.94
N SER A 2 -18.93 15.85 -2.46
CA SER A 2 -19.93 14.89 -2.00
C SER A 2 -19.56 14.49 -0.57
N GLU A 3 -20.48 14.69 0.36
CA GLU A 3 -20.35 14.20 1.73
C GLU A 3 -20.29 12.66 1.67
N PHE A 4 -19.33 12.06 2.35
CA PHE A 4 -19.28 10.60 2.48
C PHE A 4 -20.47 10.19 3.34
N ILE A 5 -21.45 9.52 2.75
CA ILE A 5 -22.62 9.02 3.46
C ILE A 5 -22.40 7.51 3.70
N PRO A 6 -22.19 7.08 4.95
CA PRO A 6 -22.06 5.68 5.32
C PRO A 6 -23.25 4.85 4.82
N LEU A 7 -22.97 3.70 4.25
CA LEU A 7 -23.93 2.75 3.70
C LEU A 7 -24.88 2.21 4.77
N ALA A 8 -24.39 1.90 5.97
CA ALA A 8 -25.21 1.44 7.08
C ALA A 8 -26.22 2.50 7.51
N GLY A 9 -25.78 3.76 7.57
CA GLY A 9 -26.65 4.92 7.85
C GLY A 9 -27.68 5.14 6.74
N ALA A 10 -27.27 5.01 5.47
CA ALA A 10 -28.14 5.17 4.31
C ALA A 10 -29.21 4.05 4.20
N LEU A 11 -28.92 2.85 4.71
CA LEU A 11 -29.81 1.69 4.73
C LEU A 11 -30.66 1.59 6.01
N ALA A 12 -30.54 2.54 6.94
CA ALA A 12 -31.33 2.54 8.17
C ALA A 12 -32.84 2.53 7.86
N GLY A 13 -33.55 1.53 8.41
CA GLY A 13 -34.98 1.31 8.14
C GLY A 13 -35.29 0.54 6.84
N TYR A 14 -34.28 0.12 6.08
CA TYR A 14 -34.42 -0.68 4.85
C TYR A 14 -33.81 -2.09 4.98
N PHE A 15 -33.15 -2.42 6.09
CA PHE A 15 -32.54 -3.73 6.29
C PHE A 15 -33.55 -4.88 6.29
N ASP A 16 -34.81 -4.64 6.66
CA ASP A 16 -35.87 -5.65 6.64
C ASP A 16 -36.58 -5.78 5.28
N LYS A 17 -36.22 -4.94 4.31
CA LYS A 17 -36.88 -4.84 3.00
C LYS A 17 -36.16 -5.64 1.93
N ALA A 18 -36.90 -6.13 0.95
CA ALA A 18 -36.32 -6.79 -0.21
C ALA A 18 -35.60 -5.78 -1.14
N LEU A 19 -34.67 -6.25 -1.96
CA LEU A 19 -33.85 -5.38 -2.83
C LEU A 19 -34.70 -4.54 -3.80
N ASP A 20 -35.83 -5.06 -4.25
CA ASP A 20 -36.78 -4.40 -5.13
C ASP A 20 -37.56 -3.27 -4.43
N GLU A 21 -37.70 -3.33 -3.11
CA GLU A 21 -38.36 -2.32 -2.27
C GLU A 21 -37.44 -1.15 -1.87
N LEU A 22 -36.13 -1.24 -2.15
CA LEU A 22 -35.19 -0.15 -1.90
C LEU A 22 -35.37 0.98 -2.92
N PRO A 23 -35.22 2.26 -2.49
CA PRO A 23 -35.07 3.39 -3.40
C PRO A 23 -33.96 3.14 -4.43
N ASP A 24 -34.15 3.58 -5.68
CA ASP A 24 -33.23 3.29 -6.78
C ASP A 24 -31.77 3.65 -6.50
N ALA A 25 -31.52 4.75 -5.79
CA ALA A 25 -30.19 5.17 -5.41
C ALA A 25 -29.53 4.19 -4.42
N LEU A 26 -30.29 3.69 -3.44
CA LEU A 26 -29.81 2.72 -2.45
C LEU A 26 -29.63 1.33 -3.08
N ARG A 27 -30.57 0.92 -3.93
CA ARG A 27 -30.49 -0.32 -4.71
C ARG A 27 -29.20 -0.41 -5.50
N LYS A 28 -28.82 0.68 -6.20
CA LYS A 28 -27.55 0.76 -6.93
C LYS A 28 -26.34 0.67 -6.02
N ARG A 29 -26.34 1.38 -4.88
CA ARG A 29 -25.24 1.29 -3.89
C ARG A 29 -25.10 -0.12 -3.32
N VAL A 30 -26.20 -0.79 -3.01
CA VAL A 30 -26.17 -2.19 -2.53
C VAL A 30 -25.58 -3.11 -3.58
N LEU A 31 -26.02 -3.03 -4.84
CA LEU A 31 -25.49 -3.86 -5.93
C LEU A 31 -24.02 -3.62 -6.25
N GLN A 32 -23.49 -2.43 -5.96
CA GLN A 32 -22.09 -2.08 -6.16
C GLN A 32 -21.17 -2.58 -5.05
N ASN A 33 -21.63 -2.54 -3.79
CA ASN A 33 -20.77 -2.77 -2.63
C ASN A 33 -20.97 -4.16 -2.00
N PHE A 34 -22.13 -4.79 -2.17
CA PHE A 34 -22.36 -6.14 -1.66
C PHE A 34 -21.88 -7.19 -2.66
N PRO A 35 -21.14 -8.22 -2.23
CA PRO A 35 -20.75 -9.32 -3.09
C PRO A 35 -21.99 -10.01 -3.70
N THR A 36 -21.88 -10.32 -4.99
CA THR A 36 -22.94 -10.74 -5.92
C THR A 36 -24.12 -11.50 -5.29
N LYS A 37 -25.31 -10.89 -5.34
CA LYS A 37 -26.68 -11.45 -5.22
C LYS A 37 -27.23 -11.89 -3.84
N TYR A 38 -26.58 -11.62 -2.73
CA TYR A 38 -27.05 -12.14 -1.43
C TYR A 38 -27.96 -11.23 -0.60
N TRP A 39 -28.31 -10.01 -1.05
CA TRP A 39 -29.12 -9.09 -0.23
C TRP A 39 -30.39 -9.77 0.29
N ASP A 40 -31.20 -10.34 -0.60
CA ASP A 40 -32.47 -10.99 -0.20
C ASP A 40 -32.28 -12.30 0.58
N GLU A 41 -31.14 -12.95 0.42
CA GLU A 41 -30.81 -14.21 1.13
C GLU A 41 -30.31 -13.97 2.56
N TRP A 42 -29.90 -12.74 2.87
CA TRP A 42 -29.38 -12.38 4.18
C TRP A 42 -30.47 -11.91 5.12
N THR A 43 -30.31 -12.25 6.39
CA THR A 43 -31.12 -11.67 7.46
C THR A 43 -30.85 -10.17 7.59
N PRO A 44 -31.81 -9.38 8.11
CA PRO A 44 -31.61 -7.96 8.35
C PRO A 44 -30.38 -7.64 9.21
N HIS A 45 -30.07 -8.53 10.16
CA HIS A 45 -28.88 -8.42 11.00
C HIS A 45 -27.58 -8.59 10.20
N GLN A 46 -27.51 -9.60 9.31
CA GLN A 46 -26.35 -9.82 8.44
C GLN A 46 -26.14 -8.64 7.48
N ARG A 47 -27.23 -8.13 6.87
CA ARG A 47 -27.17 -6.94 5.99
C ARG A 47 -26.62 -5.72 6.72
N ARG A 48 -27.03 -5.50 7.97
CA ARG A 48 -26.51 -4.41 8.81
C ARG A 48 -25.05 -4.60 9.15
N SER A 49 -24.67 -5.80 9.61
CA SER A 49 -23.30 -6.11 9.98
C SER A 49 -22.34 -5.92 8.80
N GLU A 50 -22.73 -6.32 7.58
CA GLU A 50 -21.89 -6.12 6.40
C GLU A 50 -21.79 -4.65 6.00
N ALA A 51 -22.90 -3.91 6.02
CA ALA A 51 -22.89 -2.48 5.71
C ALA A 51 -21.98 -1.71 6.68
N GLU A 52 -21.98 -2.07 7.98
CA GLU A 52 -21.09 -1.50 8.99
C GLU A 52 -19.62 -1.90 8.74
N GLN A 53 -19.35 -3.12 8.28
CA GLN A 53 -18.00 -3.54 7.92
C GLN A 53 -17.46 -2.80 6.68
N LEU A 54 -18.29 -2.62 5.66
CA LEU A 54 -17.96 -1.84 4.47
C LEU A 54 -17.70 -0.38 4.84
N ASP A 55 -18.54 0.22 5.68
CA ASP A 55 -18.33 1.59 6.18
C ASP A 55 -17.02 1.72 6.97
N ALA A 56 -16.70 0.73 7.81
CA ALA A 56 -15.45 0.72 8.56
C ALA A 56 -14.23 0.58 7.63
N GLN A 57 -14.32 -0.24 6.58
CA GLN A 57 -13.28 -0.38 5.56
C GLN A 57 -13.08 0.92 4.78
N ASP A 58 -14.17 1.57 4.35
CA ASP A 58 -14.11 2.84 3.64
C ASP A 58 -13.53 3.96 4.51
N VAL A 59 -13.91 4.04 5.78
CA VAL A 59 -13.32 5.00 6.74
C VAL A 59 -11.83 4.72 6.94
N ALA A 60 -11.44 3.46 7.13
CA ALA A 60 -10.03 3.09 7.29
C ALA A 60 -9.21 3.41 6.03
N ALA A 61 -9.74 3.11 4.84
CA ALA A 61 -9.11 3.47 3.58
C ALA A 61 -8.99 4.99 3.40
N HIS A 62 -10.01 5.75 3.79
CA HIS A 62 -9.97 7.21 3.79
C HIS A 62 -8.90 7.75 4.75
N GLU A 63 -8.82 7.23 5.97
CA GLU A 63 -7.79 7.63 6.94
C GLU A 63 -6.39 7.28 6.45
N GLU A 64 -6.18 6.09 5.90
CA GLU A 64 -4.92 5.69 5.28
C GLU A 64 -4.54 6.64 4.13
N TYR A 65 -5.49 6.96 3.25
CA TYR A 65 -5.31 7.94 2.18
C TYR A 65 -4.86 9.30 2.73
N GLN A 66 -5.50 9.79 3.80
CA GLN A 66 -5.14 11.06 4.42
C GLN A 66 -3.74 11.01 5.04
N GLU A 67 -3.35 9.91 5.67
CA GLU A 67 -2.01 9.76 6.24
C GLU A 67 -0.92 9.66 5.16
N ILE A 68 -1.16 8.91 4.08
CA ILE A 68 -0.26 8.86 2.91
C ILE A 68 -0.07 10.28 2.34
N LYS A 69 -1.17 11.00 2.15
CA LYS A 69 -1.15 12.38 1.66
C LYS A 69 -0.39 13.32 2.60
N LYS A 70 -0.60 13.22 3.92
CA LYS A 70 0.12 14.03 4.91
C LYS A 70 1.63 13.75 4.87
N GLU A 71 2.04 12.49 4.84
CA GLU A 71 3.46 12.12 4.80
C GLU A 71 4.11 12.56 3.48
N PHE A 72 3.40 12.43 2.36
CA PHE A 72 3.83 12.95 1.06
C PHE A 72 4.11 14.46 1.11
N LEU A 73 3.14 15.24 1.63
CA LEU A 73 3.28 16.69 1.77
C LEU A 73 4.40 17.07 2.75
N ARG A 74 4.56 16.32 3.85
CA ARG A 74 5.65 16.52 4.81
C ARG A 74 7.02 16.37 4.14
N ARG A 75 7.22 15.32 3.34
CA ARG A 75 8.48 15.10 2.60
C ARG A 75 8.75 16.20 1.59
N MET A 76 7.73 16.62 0.85
CA MET A 76 7.84 17.73 -0.11
C MET A 76 8.26 19.02 0.60
N HIS A 77 7.57 19.38 1.69
CA HIS A 77 7.90 20.56 2.49
C HIS A 77 9.30 20.50 3.09
N ALA A 78 9.77 19.34 3.55
CA ALA A 78 11.14 19.19 4.05
C ALA A 78 12.20 19.52 2.98
N ILE A 79 11.99 19.09 1.74
CA ILE A 79 12.88 19.41 0.62
C ILE A 79 12.82 20.90 0.28
N GLU A 80 11.63 21.50 0.28
CA GLU A 80 11.46 22.94 0.03
C GLU A 80 12.15 23.78 1.10
N LYS A 81 12.03 23.38 2.37
CA LYS A 81 12.74 24.01 3.49
C LYS A 81 14.25 23.91 3.32
N GLU A 82 14.76 22.72 3.00
CA GLU A 82 16.21 22.53 2.75
C GLU A 82 16.68 23.38 1.57
N ILE A 83 15.87 23.57 0.51
CA ILE A 83 16.19 24.49 -0.58
C ILE A 83 16.31 25.92 -0.08
N GLU A 84 15.38 26.38 0.76
CA GLU A 84 15.38 27.75 1.26
C GLU A 84 16.56 28.02 2.20
N GLU A 85 16.86 27.08 3.09
CA GLU A 85 18.07 27.10 3.92
C GLU A 85 19.33 27.18 3.06
N TRP A 86 19.44 26.33 2.03
CA TRP A 86 20.58 26.39 1.11
C TRP A 86 20.60 27.61 0.20
N LYS A 87 19.53 28.40 0.08
CA LYS A 87 19.58 29.71 -0.58
C LYS A 87 20.16 30.77 0.35
N SER A 88 19.87 30.71 1.64
CA SER A 88 20.33 31.69 2.63
C SER A 88 21.76 31.46 3.13
N VAL A 89 22.31 30.25 2.97
CA VAL A 89 23.72 29.95 3.32
C VAL A 89 24.69 30.86 2.55
N ASP A 90 25.52 31.61 3.27
CA ASP A 90 26.60 32.39 2.69
C ASP A 90 27.65 31.49 2.03
N ALA A 91 28.18 31.97 0.90
CA ALA A 91 29.16 31.24 0.10
C ALA A 91 30.27 32.22 -0.34
N PRO A 92 31.17 32.60 0.58
CA PRO A 92 32.14 33.66 0.36
C PRO A 92 33.24 33.26 -0.64
N THR A 93 33.47 31.96 -0.86
CA THR A 93 34.43 31.47 -1.83
C THR A 93 33.77 30.91 -3.10
N ALA A 94 34.52 30.89 -4.19
CA ALA A 94 34.08 30.25 -5.44
C ALA A 94 33.76 28.75 -5.26
N GLY A 95 34.51 28.05 -4.39
CA GLY A 95 34.27 26.65 -4.04
C GLY A 95 32.95 26.44 -3.29
N ASP A 96 32.65 27.33 -2.33
CA ASP A 96 31.38 27.31 -1.60
C ASP A 96 30.20 27.59 -2.52
N MET A 97 30.36 28.55 -3.44
CA MET A 97 29.35 28.86 -4.46
C MET A 97 29.08 27.67 -5.38
N ALA A 98 30.13 26.95 -5.80
CA ALA A 98 29.99 25.75 -6.61
C ALA A 98 29.26 24.64 -5.84
N ARG A 99 29.60 24.43 -4.56
CA ARG A 99 28.94 23.45 -3.67
C ARG A 99 27.46 23.78 -3.45
N LYS A 100 27.16 25.05 -3.13
CA LYS A 100 25.79 25.57 -2.96
C LYS A 100 24.95 25.33 -4.21
N LYS A 101 25.45 25.72 -5.39
CA LYS A 101 24.78 25.48 -6.68
C LYS A 101 24.52 23.99 -6.92
N LYS A 102 25.53 23.13 -6.72
CA LYS A 102 25.39 21.67 -6.90
C LYS A 102 24.33 21.08 -5.99
N LYS A 103 24.30 21.49 -4.72
CA LYS A 103 23.30 21.03 -3.74
C LYS A 103 21.89 21.49 -4.12
N LEU A 104 21.71 22.77 -4.47
CA LEU A 104 20.42 23.32 -4.91
C LEU A 104 19.89 22.62 -6.17
N VAL A 105 20.74 22.32 -7.15
CA VAL A 105 20.34 21.52 -8.33
C VAL A 105 19.87 20.13 -7.93
N LYS A 106 20.57 19.45 -7.02
CA LYS A 106 20.17 18.12 -6.53
C LYS A 106 18.82 18.16 -5.81
N LEU A 107 18.58 19.17 -4.97
CA LEU A 107 17.31 19.32 -4.24
C LEU A 107 16.15 19.66 -5.18
N LYS A 108 16.35 20.57 -6.15
CA LYS A 108 15.34 20.88 -7.17
C LYS A 108 14.97 19.65 -8.00
N LYS A 109 15.96 18.83 -8.39
CA LYS A 109 15.72 17.55 -9.07
C LYS A 109 14.91 16.57 -8.22
N LYS A 110 15.14 16.53 -6.90
CA LYS A 110 14.35 15.71 -5.97
C LYS A 110 12.93 16.23 -5.77
N LEU A 111 12.71 17.54 -5.83
CA LEU A 111 11.40 18.17 -5.63
C LEU A 111 10.47 18.03 -6.86
N ALA A 112 11.03 18.03 -8.06
CA ALA A 112 10.25 18.02 -9.30
C ALA A 112 9.23 16.86 -9.41
N PRO A 113 9.56 15.60 -9.06
CA PRO A 113 8.58 14.52 -9.06
C PRO A 113 7.39 14.76 -8.12
N PHE A 114 7.64 15.28 -6.91
CA PHE A 114 6.58 15.59 -5.95
C PHE A 114 5.63 16.66 -6.48
N LYS A 115 6.14 17.72 -7.13
CA LYS A 115 5.30 18.76 -7.73
C LYS A 115 4.47 18.25 -8.90
N ASN A 116 5.05 17.40 -9.74
CA ASN A 116 4.34 16.79 -10.86
C ASN A 116 3.23 15.84 -10.38
N GLN A 117 3.49 15.05 -9.34
CA GLN A 117 2.51 14.16 -8.70
C GLN A 117 1.36 14.96 -8.07
N LEU A 118 1.70 16.00 -7.29
CA LEU A 118 0.70 16.88 -6.69
C LEU A 118 -0.19 17.57 -7.74
N ALA A 119 0.38 18.04 -8.85
CA ALA A 119 -0.37 18.67 -9.93
C ALA A 119 -1.34 17.71 -10.65
N ARG A 120 -1.05 16.41 -10.64
CA ARG A 120 -1.90 15.36 -11.21
C ARG A 120 -2.95 14.84 -10.22
N GLY A 121 -2.83 15.15 -8.93
CA GLY A 121 -3.61 14.51 -7.87
C GLY A 121 -3.24 13.04 -7.63
N ASP A 122 -2.11 12.60 -8.17
CA ASP A 122 -1.60 11.24 -8.12
C ASP A 122 -0.65 11.10 -6.92
N PHE A 123 -1.14 10.48 -5.84
CA PHE A 123 -0.36 10.25 -4.62
C PHE A 123 0.21 8.82 -4.65
N PRO A 124 1.53 8.64 -4.51
CA PRO A 124 2.14 7.33 -4.65
C PRO A 124 1.62 6.35 -3.61
N GLY A 125 1.17 5.18 -4.08
CA GLY A 125 0.66 4.07 -3.27
C GLY A 125 -0.86 3.89 -3.31
N LEU A 126 -1.58 4.66 -4.13
CA LEU A 126 -3.04 4.64 -4.20
C LEU A 126 -3.50 4.38 -5.64
N ASP A 127 -4.52 3.55 -5.83
CA ASP A 127 -5.17 3.33 -7.11
C ASP A 127 -6.16 4.47 -7.44
N GLU A 128 -6.79 4.38 -8.61
CA GLU A 128 -7.81 5.32 -9.09
C GLU A 128 -9.04 5.43 -8.18
N ASN A 129 -9.24 4.50 -7.24
CA ASN A 129 -10.33 4.48 -6.26
C ASN A 129 -9.91 5.05 -4.89
N GLY A 130 -8.67 5.52 -4.73
CA GLY A 130 -8.17 6.00 -3.43
C GLY A 130 -7.90 4.87 -2.44
N THR A 131 -7.86 3.63 -2.91
CA THR A 131 -7.44 2.45 -2.15
C THR A 131 -5.93 2.27 -2.29
N SER A 132 -5.29 1.85 -1.20
CA SER A 132 -3.84 1.58 -1.17
C SER A 132 -3.52 0.43 -2.14
N GLU A 133 -3.11 0.75 -3.37
CA GLU A 133 -2.75 -0.27 -4.38
C GLU A 133 -1.48 -1.04 -3.97
N VAL A 134 -0.73 -0.48 -3.01
CA VAL A 134 0.47 -1.12 -2.48
C VAL A 134 0.58 -0.80 -0.99
N PRO A 135 0.66 -1.80 -0.09
CA PRO A 135 1.12 -1.52 1.26
C PRO A 135 2.50 -0.88 1.12
N ILE A 136 2.62 0.40 1.49
CA ILE A 136 3.89 1.12 1.49
C ILE A 136 4.75 0.50 2.59
N LYS A 137 5.39 -0.61 2.24
CA LYS A 137 6.32 -1.31 3.11
C LYS A 137 7.51 -0.37 3.33
N PRO A 138 7.78 0.06 4.59
CA PRO A 138 8.76 1.10 4.88
C PRO A 138 10.15 0.75 4.31
N PRO A 139 11.03 1.74 4.07
CA PRO A 139 12.39 1.47 3.61
C PRO A 139 13.11 0.60 4.65
N GLY A 140 13.36 -0.67 4.32
CA GLY A 140 13.91 -1.68 5.25
C GLY A 140 12.91 -2.75 5.71
N HIS A 141 11.64 -2.68 5.31
CA HIS A 141 10.68 -3.75 5.54
C HIS A 141 11.05 -4.95 4.65
N LEU A 142 11.76 -5.90 5.23
CA LEU A 142 11.98 -7.18 4.57
C LEU A 142 10.62 -7.84 4.38
N ASN A 143 10.33 -8.26 3.14
CA ASN A 143 9.18 -9.10 2.79
C ASN A 143 9.35 -10.51 3.39
N HIS A 144 9.73 -10.64 4.65
CA HIS A 144 9.90 -11.94 5.29
C HIS A 144 8.53 -12.59 5.40
N ASP A 145 8.31 -13.60 4.59
CA ASP A 145 7.10 -14.41 4.61
C ASP A 145 7.38 -15.59 5.56
N PRO A 146 6.75 -15.65 6.76
CA PRO A 146 7.04 -16.67 7.75
C PRO A 146 6.76 -18.10 7.25
N GLU A 147 5.75 -18.27 6.40
CA GLU A 147 5.41 -19.56 5.81
C GLU A 147 6.47 -19.97 4.78
N MET A 148 6.87 -19.04 3.93
CA MET A 148 7.93 -19.26 2.94
C MET A 148 9.28 -19.54 3.62
N GLN A 149 9.58 -18.88 4.74
CA GLN A 149 10.78 -19.15 5.53
C GLN A 149 10.73 -20.54 6.17
N THR A 150 9.59 -20.94 6.72
CA THR A 150 9.41 -22.26 7.31
C THR A 150 9.63 -23.36 6.26
N ARG A 151 9.04 -23.21 5.08
CA ARG A 151 9.25 -24.15 3.96
C ARG A 151 10.71 -24.12 3.46
N ALA A 152 11.34 -22.96 3.36
CA ALA A 152 12.75 -22.84 2.99
C ALA A 152 13.67 -23.60 3.96
N ASN A 153 13.40 -23.54 5.27
CA ASN A 153 14.17 -24.27 6.28
C ASN A 153 13.96 -25.79 6.15
N GLN A 154 12.73 -26.24 5.84
CA GLN A 154 12.44 -27.66 5.57
C GLN A 154 13.18 -28.17 4.34
N ILE A 155 13.12 -27.45 3.22
CA ILE A 155 13.86 -27.79 1.99
C ILE A 155 15.36 -27.87 2.28
N ALA A 156 15.91 -26.92 3.06
CA ALA A 156 17.32 -26.97 3.44
C ALA A 156 17.67 -28.22 4.26
N ALA A 157 16.79 -28.65 5.17
CA ALA A 157 16.96 -29.86 5.96
C ALA A 157 16.84 -31.14 5.11
N GLU A 158 15.89 -31.19 4.17
CA GLU A 158 15.68 -32.30 3.22
C GLU A 158 16.87 -32.46 2.27
N GLN A 159 17.48 -31.36 1.84
CA GLN A 159 18.63 -31.37 0.93
C GLN A 159 19.97 -31.64 1.63
N LYS A 160 20.08 -31.33 2.94
CA LYS A 160 21.31 -31.54 3.73
C LYS A 160 21.88 -32.97 3.67
N PRO A 161 21.10 -34.06 3.74
CA PRO A 161 21.63 -35.43 3.60
C PRO A 161 21.93 -35.82 2.14
N LEU A 162 21.32 -35.16 1.15
CA LEU A 162 21.43 -35.50 -0.27
C LEU A 162 22.69 -34.95 -0.93
N THR A 163 23.32 -33.93 -0.34
CA THR A 163 24.48 -33.27 -0.93
C THR A 163 25.60 -33.12 0.09
N ARG A 164 26.84 -33.42 -0.33
CA ARG A 164 28.07 -33.12 0.44
C ARG A 164 28.46 -31.63 0.40
N ARG A 165 27.75 -30.80 -0.38
CA ARG A 165 28.01 -29.37 -0.55
C ARG A 165 27.16 -28.54 0.41
N PRO A 166 27.64 -27.36 0.86
CA PRO A 166 26.86 -26.47 1.70
C PRO A 166 25.57 -26.01 1.01
N ILE A 167 24.44 -26.09 1.72
CA ILE A 167 23.15 -25.62 1.22
C ILE A 167 23.15 -24.10 1.10
N THR A 168 23.01 -23.61 -0.14
CA THR A 168 23.00 -22.17 -0.43
C THR A 168 21.59 -21.61 -0.49
N ARG A 169 21.46 -20.30 -0.22
CA ARG A 169 20.17 -19.61 -0.27
C ARG A 169 19.55 -19.64 -1.67
N ASN A 170 20.38 -19.58 -2.71
CA ASN A 170 19.91 -19.62 -4.10
C ASN A 170 19.36 -21.00 -4.47
N MET A 171 19.96 -22.08 -3.97
CA MET A 171 19.47 -23.44 -4.22
C MET A 171 18.08 -23.65 -3.61
N VAL A 172 17.91 -23.25 -2.34
CA VAL A 172 16.60 -23.30 -1.67
C VAL A 172 15.58 -22.39 -2.36
N ALA A 173 15.99 -21.21 -2.80
CA ALA A 173 15.11 -20.28 -3.51
C ALA A 173 14.65 -20.81 -4.88
N ASN A 174 15.49 -21.54 -5.62
CA ASN A 174 15.12 -22.16 -6.89
C ASN A 174 14.05 -23.24 -6.70
N ILE A 175 14.24 -24.14 -5.72
CA ILE A 175 13.28 -25.22 -5.42
C ILE A 175 11.94 -24.62 -4.99
N LEU A 176 11.98 -23.64 -4.09
CA LEU A 176 10.77 -23.00 -3.58
C LEU A 176 10.04 -22.13 -4.61
N ALA A 177 10.78 -21.55 -5.56
CA ALA A 177 10.23 -20.82 -6.70
C ALA A 177 9.47 -21.76 -7.65
N GLU A 178 10.03 -22.94 -7.91
CA GLU A 178 9.40 -23.99 -8.73
C GLU A 178 8.15 -24.56 -8.05
N GLU A 179 8.20 -24.87 -6.75
CA GLU A 179 7.05 -25.38 -5.98
C GLU A 179 5.83 -24.41 -5.99
N ARG A 180 6.09 -23.10 -5.99
CA ARG A 180 5.05 -22.07 -5.85
C ARG A 180 4.74 -21.32 -7.14
N GLY A 181 5.36 -21.67 -8.27
CA GLY A 181 5.18 -20.96 -9.55
C GLY A 181 5.58 -19.48 -9.48
N MET A 182 6.64 -19.16 -8.73
CA MET A 182 7.10 -17.78 -8.48
C MET A 182 8.48 -17.52 -9.07
N ASN A 183 8.85 -16.23 -9.21
CA ASN A 183 10.20 -15.85 -9.63
C ASN A 183 11.21 -16.00 -8.46
N VAL A 184 12.38 -16.59 -8.74
CA VAL A 184 13.49 -16.79 -7.79
C VAL A 184 13.93 -15.50 -7.10
N GLU A 185 13.99 -14.37 -7.80
CA GLU A 185 14.34 -13.08 -7.18
C GLU A 185 13.31 -12.65 -6.14
N THR A 186 12.05 -13.00 -6.35
CA THR A 186 10.96 -12.70 -5.41
C THR A 186 11.13 -13.55 -4.15
N VAL A 187 11.46 -14.83 -4.31
CA VAL A 187 11.74 -15.73 -3.18
C VAL A 187 12.98 -15.28 -2.39
N LEU A 188 14.05 -14.88 -3.07
CA LEU A 188 15.29 -14.40 -2.41
C LEU A 188 15.10 -13.13 -1.59
N ARG A 189 14.13 -12.28 -1.95
CA ARG A 189 13.73 -11.09 -1.17
C ARG A 189 12.87 -11.45 0.04
N ARG A 190 12.30 -12.67 0.06
CA ARG A 190 11.34 -13.12 1.07
C ARG A 190 11.90 -14.11 2.09
N ILE A 191 13.00 -14.79 1.78
CA ILE A 191 13.65 -15.75 2.68
C ILE A 191 15.05 -15.29 3.13
N ARG A 192 15.41 -15.62 4.36
CA ARG A 192 16.74 -15.47 4.96
C ARG A 192 17.41 -16.82 5.11
N LYS A 193 18.74 -16.84 5.10
CA LYS A 193 19.50 -18.05 5.43
C LYS A 193 19.49 -18.22 6.95
N GLN A 194 18.64 -19.13 7.44
CA GLN A 194 18.44 -19.42 8.87
C GLN A 194 18.62 -20.90 9.21
N TRP A 195 19.18 -21.68 8.28
CA TRP A 195 19.54 -23.08 8.44
C TRP A 195 21.06 -23.27 8.55
#